data_AF-A0A396F8C7-F1
#
_entry.id   AF-A0A396F8C7-F1
#
_cell.length_a   1.000
_cell.length_b   1.000
_cell.length_c   1.000
_cell.angle_alpha   90.00
_cell.angle_beta   90.00
_cell.angle_gamma   90.00
#
_symmetry.space_group_name_H-M   'P 1'
#
loop_
_entity.id
_entity.type
_entity.pdbx_description
1 polymer ?
#
loop_
_entity_poly.entity_id
_entity_poly.type
_entity_poly.pdbx_seq_one_letter_code
_entity_poly.pdbx_strand_id
1 'polypeptide(L)'
;MYFFSIVVVLGIWGLLAHWTGLPQSSVRVYQFLSACCPSECTEEFNGRGTFTSLLVDALNGGAADLIEHVTLGGVCTFIDESLGPWDQLPVFRTNVNSFISLRKDVPQVPDGVLGQLPFLFDAPGAKLPLDPSFEPTNIPDWEEHRIVEPYTTEDNLGTFKILQQLEGIRLVRSVESEHMYHAAMESKSCELTALGKRYWHLTTTGKI
;
A
#
# COMPACT_ATOMS: atom_id res chain seq x y z
N MET A 1 -33.82 20.60 -11.88
CA MET A 1 -33.26 19.95 -13.08
C MET A 1 -32.77 18.59 -12.61
N TYR A 2 -33.53 17.53 -12.88
CA TYR A 2 -33.26 16.19 -12.35
C TYR A 2 -32.22 15.50 -13.25
N PHE A 3 -31.02 15.28 -12.72
CA PHE A 3 -30.04 14.42 -13.39
C PHE A 3 -30.36 12.96 -13.06
N PHE A 4 -30.61 12.17 -14.10
CA PHE A 4 -30.77 10.73 -14.00
C PHE A 4 -29.43 10.11 -13.55
N SER A 5 -29.40 9.48 -12.38
CA SER A 5 -28.42 8.41 -12.13
C SER A 5 -28.70 7.29 -13.13
N ILE A 6 -27.68 6.90 -13.89
CA ILE A 6 -27.71 5.64 -14.64
C ILE A 6 -27.71 4.51 -13.60
N VAL A 7 -28.90 4.00 -13.30
CA VAL A 7 -29.07 2.72 -12.62
C VAL A 7 -29.15 1.66 -13.72
N VAL A 8 -28.09 0.87 -13.91
CA VAL A 8 -28.17 -0.36 -14.70
C VAL A 8 -28.94 -1.38 -13.85
N VAL A 9 -30.27 -1.35 -13.94
CA VAL A 9 -31.13 -2.42 -13.40
C VAL A 9 -31.08 -3.59 -14.38
N LEU A 10 -30.32 -4.63 -14.06
CA LEU A 10 -30.46 -5.94 -14.70
C LEU A 10 -31.18 -6.90 -13.75
N GLY A 11 -32.50 -6.94 -13.93
CA GLY A 11 -33.24 -8.19 -13.98
C GLY A 11 -33.64 -8.84 -12.67
N ILE A 12 -34.93 -8.71 -12.36
CA ILE A 12 -35.73 -9.69 -11.63
C ILE A 12 -35.48 -11.08 -12.28
N TRP A 13 -34.60 -11.90 -11.69
CA TRP A 13 -34.30 -13.26 -12.14
C TRP A 13 -34.37 -14.29 -11.00
N GLY A 14 -34.85 -13.90 -9.82
CA GLY A 14 -35.04 -14.81 -8.69
C GLY A 14 -36.25 -15.73 -8.84
N LEU A 15 -37.32 -15.30 -9.51
CA LEU A 15 -38.56 -16.09 -9.60
C LEU A 15 -38.63 -17.06 -10.79
N LEU A 16 -37.75 -16.91 -11.79
CA LEU A 16 -37.71 -17.76 -12.98
C LEU A 16 -36.71 -18.93 -12.87
N ALA A 17 -35.71 -18.83 -11.99
CA ALA A 17 -34.68 -19.86 -11.83
C ALA A 17 -35.21 -21.20 -11.30
N HIS A 18 -36.33 -21.19 -10.57
CA HIS A 18 -36.99 -22.42 -10.11
C HIS A 18 -37.59 -23.25 -11.28
N TRP A 19 -37.89 -22.64 -12.43
CA TRP A 19 -38.54 -23.30 -13.55
C TRP A 19 -37.60 -23.71 -14.70
N THR A 20 -36.33 -23.28 -14.70
CA THR A 20 -35.43 -23.47 -15.87
C THR A 20 -34.27 -24.43 -15.66
N GLY A 21 -34.11 -25.03 -14.47
CA GLY A 21 -33.12 -26.12 -14.26
C GLY A 21 -31.66 -25.73 -14.52
N LEU A 22 -31.30 -24.46 -14.38
CA LEU A 22 -29.92 -24.00 -14.56
C LEU A 22 -29.05 -24.38 -13.34
N PRO A 23 -27.80 -24.82 -13.55
CA PRO A 23 -26.92 -25.26 -12.47
C PRO A 23 -26.58 -24.13 -11.50
N GLN A 24 -26.53 -24.48 -10.21
CA GLN A 24 -26.28 -23.62 -9.05
C GLN A 24 -24.81 -23.14 -8.96
N SER A 25 -24.16 -22.84 -10.09
CA SER A 25 -22.74 -22.49 -10.17
C SER A 25 -22.45 -21.09 -10.70
N SER A 26 -23.46 -20.25 -10.95
CA SER A 26 -23.23 -18.85 -11.33
C SER A 26 -23.22 -17.92 -10.12
N VAL A 27 -22.21 -18.03 -9.24
CA VAL A 27 -21.87 -16.90 -8.35
C VAL A 27 -21.35 -15.78 -9.25
N ARG A 28 -22.22 -14.84 -9.60
CA ARG A 28 -21.82 -13.66 -10.35
C ARG A 28 -21.26 -12.64 -9.37
N VAL A 29 -19.97 -12.34 -9.54
CA VAL A 29 -19.24 -11.34 -8.76
C VAL A 29 -19.62 -9.96 -9.25
N TYR A 30 -20.11 -9.11 -8.36
CA TYR A 30 -20.44 -7.71 -8.66
C TYR A 30 -19.87 -6.79 -7.59
N GLN A 31 -19.36 -5.65 -8.04
CA GLN A 31 -18.84 -4.60 -7.20
C GLN A 31 -19.52 -3.30 -7.63
N PHE A 32 -20.11 -2.58 -6.68
CA PHE A 32 -20.80 -1.32 -6.92
C PHE A 32 -20.17 -0.23 -6.05
N LEU A 33 -19.86 0.89 -6.68
CA LEU A 33 -19.40 2.10 -6.02
C LEU A 33 -20.30 3.26 -6.50
N SER A 34 -20.87 4.00 -5.55
CA SER A 34 -21.74 5.15 -5.81
C SER A 34 -21.20 6.38 -5.11
N ALA A 35 -21.34 7.55 -5.76
CA ALA A 35 -20.85 8.83 -5.26
C ALA A 35 -21.54 9.30 -3.98
N CYS A 36 -22.80 8.92 -3.76
CA CYS A 36 -23.56 9.32 -2.58
C CYS A 36 -24.64 8.29 -2.23
N CYS A 37 -25.21 8.44 -1.03
CA CYS A 37 -26.42 7.72 -0.61
C CYS A 37 -27.68 8.26 -1.33
N PRO A 38 -28.79 7.50 -1.35
CA PRO A 38 -30.05 7.96 -1.93
C PRO A 38 -30.64 9.24 -1.29
N SER A 39 -30.23 9.56 -0.07
CA SER A 39 -30.67 10.74 0.69
C SER A 39 -29.80 11.99 0.47
N GLU A 40 -28.76 11.89 -0.37
CA GLU A 40 -27.74 12.92 -0.54
C GLU A 40 -27.68 13.39 -1.99
N CYS A 41 -27.17 14.61 -2.20
CA CYS A 41 -26.85 15.12 -3.53
C CYS A 41 -25.34 15.05 -3.76
N THR A 42 -24.95 14.79 -5.01
CA THR A 42 -23.56 14.89 -5.45
C THR A 42 -23.13 16.34 -5.58
N GLU A 43 -21.86 16.62 -5.31
CA GLU A 43 -21.27 17.95 -5.29
C GLU A 43 -20.35 18.09 -6.48
N GLU A 44 -20.24 19.33 -6.94
CA GLU A 44 -19.43 19.70 -8.08
C GLU A 44 -18.60 20.90 -7.68
N PHE A 45 -17.32 20.85 -8.03
CA PHE A 45 -16.39 21.95 -7.86
C PHE A 45 -15.69 22.23 -9.19
N ASN A 46 -15.73 23.49 -9.64
CA ASN A 46 -15.09 23.94 -10.89
C ASN A 46 -15.46 23.11 -12.15
N GLY A 47 -16.73 22.71 -12.31
CA GLY A 47 -17.16 22.01 -13.52
C GLY A 47 -16.93 20.49 -13.49
N ARG A 48 -16.53 19.93 -12.34
CA ARG A 48 -16.26 18.50 -12.16
C ARG A 48 -16.85 17.99 -10.85
N GLY A 49 -17.47 16.82 -10.89
CA GLY A 49 -17.98 16.17 -9.68
C GLY A 49 -16.83 15.84 -8.72
N THR A 50 -17.00 16.16 -7.43
CA THR A 50 -15.98 15.93 -6.39
C THR A 50 -15.60 14.46 -6.34
N PHE A 51 -16.59 13.57 -6.25
CA PHE A 51 -16.39 12.13 -6.27
C PHE A 51 -15.65 11.63 -7.52
N THR A 52 -16.05 12.10 -8.71
CA THR A 52 -15.41 11.70 -9.97
C THR A 52 -13.95 12.11 -10.01
N SER A 53 -13.63 13.30 -9.48
CA SER A 53 -12.25 13.80 -9.42
C SER A 53 -11.40 12.91 -8.50
N LEU A 54 -11.90 12.61 -7.29
CA LEU A 54 -11.23 11.72 -6.34
C LEU A 54 -11.08 10.29 -6.88
N LEU A 55 -12.07 9.77 -7.60
CA LEU A 55 -11.98 8.47 -8.25
C LEU A 55 -10.86 8.44 -9.30
N VAL A 56 -10.72 9.51 -10.09
CA VAL A 56 -9.63 9.63 -11.08
C VAL A 56 -8.28 9.72 -10.37
N ASP A 57 -8.17 10.51 -9.30
CA ASP A 57 -6.93 10.65 -8.53
C ASP A 57 -6.52 9.33 -7.86
N ALA A 58 -7.48 8.60 -7.30
CA ALA A 58 -7.28 7.26 -6.76
C ALA A 58 -6.69 6.30 -7.82
N LEU A 59 -7.29 6.28 -9.01
CA LEU A 59 -6.85 5.46 -10.14
C LEU A 59 -5.52 5.92 -10.75
N ASN A 60 -5.13 7.18 -10.52
CA ASN A 60 -3.85 7.74 -10.94
C ASN A 60 -2.69 7.49 -9.96
N GLY A 61 -2.92 6.64 -8.94
CA GLY A 61 -1.90 6.21 -7.99
C GLY A 61 -2.19 6.67 -6.56
N GLY A 62 -3.17 7.55 -6.33
CA GLY A 62 -3.54 7.97 -4.98
C GLY A 62 -3.98 6.79 -4.08
N ALA A 63 -4.53 5.74 -4.70
CA ALA A 63 -4.98 4.52 -4.02
C ALA A 63 -4.06 3.31 -4.25
N ALA A 64 -2.82 3.52 -4.72
CA ALA A 64 -1.86 2.45 -4.93
C ALA A 64 -1.34 1.90 -3.60
N ASP A 65 -1.20 0.58 -3.49
CA ASP A 65 -0.51 -0.05 -2.36
C ASP A 65 1.03 -0.06 -2.56
N LEU A 66 1.78 -0.63 -1.61
CA LEU A 66 3.26 -0.61 -1.66
C LEU A 66 3.88 -1.35 -2.85
N ILE A 67 3.12 -2.24 -3.51
CA ILE A 67 3.52 -2.93 -4.73
C ILE A 67 2.84 -2.31 -5.96
N GLU A 68 2.32 -1.09 -5.80
CA GLU A 68 1.74 -0.26 -6.85
C GLU A 68 0.52 -0.90 -7.52
N HIS A 69 -0.26 -1.66 -6.73
CA HIS A 69 -1.58 -2.12 -7.13
C HIS A 69 -2.66 -1.15 -6.64
N VAL A 70 -3.46 -0.64 -7.57
CA VAL A 70 -4.71 0.06 -7.25
C VAL A 70 -5.83 -0.98 -7.22
N THR A 71 -6.36 -1.26 -6.03
CA THR A 71 -7.52 -2.16 -5.85
C THR A 71 -8.78 -1.36 -5.60
N LEU A 72 -9.97 -1.93 -5.86
CA LEU A 72 -11.21 -1.23 -5.55
C LEU A 72 -11.33 -0.91 -4.06
N GLY A 73 -10.83 -1.77 -3.17
CA GLY A 73 -10.77 -1.49 -1.73
C GLY A 73 -9.92 -0.25 -1.44
N GLY A 74 -8.72 -0.16 -2.03
CA GLY A 74 -7.86 1.01 -1.90
C GLY A 74 -8.50 2.29 -2.43
N VAL A 75 -9.20 2.21 -3.58
CA VAL A 75 -9.95 3.35 -4.13
C VAL A 75 -11.02 3.83 -3.15
N CYS A 76 -11.76 2.91 -2.52
CA CYS A 76 -12.79 3.27 -1.54
C CYS A 76 -12.16 3.94 -0.31
N THR A 77 -11.06 3.39 0.22
CA THR A 77 -10.33 3.99 1.34
C THR A 77 -9.80 5.37 0.99
N PHE A 78 -9.20 5.56 -0.18
CA PHE A 78 -8.70 6.87 -0.62
C PHE A 78 -9.80 7.91 -0.71
N ILE A 79 -10.94 7.55 -1.30
CA ILE A 79 -12.09 8.47 -1.43
C ILE A 79 -12.65 8.81 -0.04
N ASP A 80 -12.80 7.81 0.84
CA ASP A 80 -13.29 7.99 2.22
C ASP A 80 -12.34 8.84 3.07
N GLU A 81 -11.02 8.69 2.91
CA GLU A 81 -10.03 9.54 3.60
C GLU A 81 -9.98 10.97 3.05
N SER A 82 -10.33 11.14 1.76
CA SER A 82 -10.32 12.45 1.08
C SER A 82 -11.59 13.26 1.30
N LEU A 83 -12.73 12.58 1.47
CA LEU A 83 -14.01 13.17 1.85
C LEU A 83 -14.03 13.19 3.38
N GLY A 84 -13.87 14.36 3.99
CA GLY A 84 -13.83 14.45 5.45
C GLY A 84 -15.12 13.92 6.10
N PRO A 85 -15.17 13.81 7.43
CA PRO A 85 -16.31 13.24 8.16
C PRO A 85 -17.67 13.96 8.00
N TRP A 86 -17.71 15.06 7.24
CA TRP A 86 -18.89 15.90 6.99
C TRP A 86 -19.24 16.06 5.50
N ASP A 87 -18.50 15.39 4.61
CA ASP A 87 -18.71 15.42 3.17
C ASP A 87 -19.63 14.27 2.71
N GLN A 88 -19.79 14.09 1.39
CA GLN A 88 -20.52 12.97 0.81
C GLN A 88 -20.07 11.62 1.35
N LEU A 89 -21.04 10.74 1.62
CA LEU A 89 -20.79 9.38 2.06
C LEU A 89 -20.88 8.44 0.85
N PRO A 90 -19.76 8.10 0.19
CA PRO A 90 -19.76 7.15 -0.89
C PRO A 90 -20.26 5.79 -0.40
N VAL A 91 -21.15 5.18 -1.18
CA VAL A 91 -21.68 3.85 -0.84
C VAL A 91 -20.89 2.79 -1.59
N PHE A 92 -20.21 1.95 -0.82
CA PHE A 92 -19.52 0.78 -1.34
C PHE A 92 -20.27 -0.51 -0.99
N ARG A 93 -20.63 -1.30 -2.01
CA ARG A 93 -21.24 -2.62 -1.83
C ARG A 93 -20.53 -3.64 -2.70
N THR A 94 -20.06 -4.72 -2.07
CA THR A 94 -19.29 -5.76 -2.74
C THR A 94 -19.71 -7.15 -2.29
N ASN A 95 -19.74 -8.09 -3.23
CA ASN A 95 -19.84 -9.53 -2.96
C ASN A 95 -18.77 -10.24 -3.79
N VAL A 96 -17.57 -10.38 -3.20
CA VAL A 96 -16.35 -10.86 -3.87
C VAL A 96 -15.58 -11.80 -2.95
N ASN A 97 -14.85 -12.74 -3.55
CA ASN A 97 -13.88 -13.58 -2.83
C ASN A 97 -12.52 -12.87 -2.66
N SER A 98 -12.17 -11.96 -3.58
CA SER A 98 -10.96 -11.15 -3.54
C SER A 98 -11.17 -9.84 -4.28
N PHE A 99 -10.39 -8.82 -3.90
CA PHE A 99 -10.33 -7.58 -4.67
C PHE A 99 -9.52 -7.80 -5.94
N ILE A 100 -10.07 -7.35 -7.06
CA ILE A 100 -9.32 -7.24 -8.31
C ILE A 100 -8.48 -5.96 -8.25
N SER A 101 -7.27 -6.04 -8.81
CA SER A 101 -6.49 -4.85 -9.12
C SER A 101 -7.07 -4.22 -10.39
N LEU A 102 -7.46 -2.95 -10.27
CA LEU A 102 -8.00 -2.14 -11.37
C LEU A 102 -6.87 -1.58 -12.24
N ARG A 103 -5.71 -1.32 -11.62
CA ARG A 103 -4.48 -0.86 -12.27
C ARG A 103 -3.28 -1.41 -11.50
N LYS A 104 -2.22 -1.71 -12.24
CA LYS A 104 -0.90 -2.07 -11.71
C LYS A 104 0.13 -1.17 -12.36
N ASP A 105 1.02 -0.61 -11.55
CA ASP A 105 2.17 0.17 -12.00
C ASP A 105 3.49 -0.48 -11.53
N VAL A 106 4.60 0.18 -11.82
CA VAL A 106 5.94 -0.25 -11.41
C VAL A 106 6.10 -0.04 -9.91
N PRO A 107 6.35 -1.11 -9.11
CA PRO A 107 6.55 -1.01 -7.67
C PRO A 107 7.61 0.02 -7.26
N GLN A 108 7.41 0.70 -6.13
CA GLN A 108 8.38 1.68 -5.60
C GLN A 108 9.73 1.06 -5.25
N VAL A 109 9.71 -0.22 -4.89
CA VAL A 109 10.90 -1.02 -4.64
C VAL A 109 10.85 -2.29 -5.50
N PRO A 110 11.97 -2.74 -6.09
CA PRO A 110 12.01 -3.99 -6.83
C PRO A 110 11.60 -5.19 -5.97
N ASP A 111 10.96 -6.19 -6.56
CA ASP A 111 10.60 -7.44 -5.87
C ASP A 111 11.80 -8.11 -5.20
N GLY A 112 12.98 -7.99 -5.82
CA GLY A 112 14.24 -8.49 -5.27
C GLY A 112 14.62 -7.86 -3.92
N VAL A 113 14.22 -6.61 -3.67
CA VAL A 113 14.40 -5.89 -2.39
C VAL A 113 13.43 -6.41 -1.34
N LEU A 114 12.14 -6.55 -1.69
CA LEU A 114 11.15 -7.15 -0.78
C LEU A 114 11.53 -8.58 -0.40
N GLY A 115 12.01 -9.35 -1.36
CA GLY A 115 12.51 -10.71 -1.16
C GLY A 115 13.68 -10.82 -0.19
N GLN A 116 14.39 -9.72 0.13
CA GLN A 116 15.44 -9.71 1.15
C GLN A 116 14.92 -9.75 2.59
N LEU A 117 13.63 -9.41 2.83
CA LEU A 117 13.08 -9.30 4.18
C LEU A 117 13.36 -10.53 5.08
N PRO A 118 13.18 -11.79 4.61
CA PRO A 118 13.45 -12.98 5.42
C PRO A 118 14.95 -13.25 5.63
N PHE A 119 15.82 -12.67 4.81
CA PHE A 119 17.28 -12.80 4.94
C PHE A 119 17.88 -11.72 5.85
N LEU A 120 17.25 -10.55 5.90
CA LEU A 120 17.63 -9.45 6.79
C LEU A 120 17.16 -9.69 8.23
N PHE A 121 15.95 -10.23 8.41
CA PHE A 121 15.34 -10.42 9.72
C PHE A 121 14.97 -11.89 9.92
N ASP A 122 15.64 -12.59 10.83
CA ASP A 122 15.38 -14.00 11.14
C ASP A 122 13.96 -14.25 11.68
N ALA A 123 13.36 -13.23 12.29
CA ALA A 123 11.99 -13.28 12.80
C ALA A 123 11.31 -11.92 12.63
N PRO A 124 9.97 -11.87 12.54
CA PRO A 124 9.23 -10.61 12.43
C PRO A 124 9.53 -9.60 13.54
N GLY A 125 9.90 -10.07 14.74
CA GLY A 125 10.24 -9.23 15.89
C GLY A 125 11.74 -9.04 16.11
N ALA A 126 12.59 -9.52 15.21
CA ALA A 126 14.04 -9.38 15.34
C ALA A 126 14.46 -7.92 15.15
N LYS A 127 15.50 -7.52 15.87
CA LYS A 127 16.21 -6.26 15.66
C LYS A 127 17.51 -6.56 14.93
N LEU A 128 17.77 -5.84 13.85
CA LEU A 128 19.03 -5.92 13.12
C LEU A 128 19.97 -4.84 13.70
N PRO A 129 21.09 -5.22 14.34
CA PRO A 129 22.07 -4.27 14.85
C PRO A 129 22.77 -3.57 13.68
N LEU A 130 22.88 -2.25 13.78
CA LEU A 130 23.61 -1.42 12.83
C LEU A 130 24.86 -0.89 13.52
N ASP A 131 25.88 -0.58 12.73
CA ASP A 131 27.09 0.08 13.20
C ASP A 131 27.60 1.07 12.14
N PRO A 132 28.61 1.90 12.45
CA PRO A 132 29.14 2.89 11.53
C PRO A 132 29.60 2.33 10.17
N SER A 133 29.86 1.03 10.03
CA SER A 133 30.30 0.43 8.76
C SER A 133 29.18 0.27 7.73
N PHE A 134 27.93 0.52 8.10
CA PHE A 134 26.80 0.59 7.18
C PHE A 134 26.74 1.92 6.42
N GLU A 135 27.31 2.99 6.97
CA GLU A 135 27.15 4.32 6.42
C GLU A 135 28.16 4.60 5.28
N PRO A 136 27.72 4.93 4.05
CA PRO A 136 28.62 5.16 2.90
C PRO A 136 29.68 6.24 3.10
N THR A 137 29.41 7.28 3.90
CA THR A 137 30.34 8.40 4.09
C THR A 137 31.37 8.14 5.20
N ASN A 138 31.29 7.00 5.90
CA ASN A 138 32.16 6.68 7.03
C ASN A 138 33.51 6.06 6.57
N ILE A 139 34.23 6.82 5.74
CA ILE A 139 35.52 6.43 5.17
C ILE A 139 36.65 7.35 5.68
N PRO A 140 37.88 6.85 5.90
CA PRO A 140 38.98 7.61 6.52
C PRO A 140 39.37 8.93 5.84
N ASP A 141 39.15 9.05 4.53
CA ASP A 141 39.58 10.19 3.72
C ASP A 141 38.45 11.22 3.49
N TRP A 142 37.32 11.13 4.20
CA TRP A 142 36.17 12.03 4.01
C TRP A 142 36.27 13.28 4.91
N GLU A 143 36.39 14.46 4.31
CA GLU A 143 36.68 15.70 5.05
C GLU A 143 35.47 16.32 5.78
N GLU A 144 34.23 15.98 5.43
CA GLU A 144 33.04 16.72 5.85
C GLU A 144 32.23 16.07 6.99
N HIS A 145 32.48 14.82 7.36
CA HIS A 145 31.66 14.07 8.35
C HIS A 145 32.47 13.48 9.50
N ARG A 146 31.77 13.18 10.61
CA ARG A 146 32.31 12.42 11.75
C ARG A 146 32.62 11.00 11.28
N ILE A 147 33.91 10.68 11.15
CA ILE A 147 34.38 9.32 10.85
C ILE A 147 34.57 8.55 12.17
N VAL A 148 34.01 7.34 12.26
CA VAL A 148 34.03 6.49 13.47
C VAL A 148 34.28 5.04 13.09
N GLU A 149 35.19 4.35 13.76
CA GLU A 149 35.37 2.91 13.56
C GLU A 149 34.16 2.10 14.09
N PRO A 150 33.71 1.04 13.39
CA PRO A 150 34.28 0.48 12.15
C PRO A 150 33.95 1.28 10.89
N TYR A 151 34.92 1.38 9.97
CA TYR A 151 34.72 2.04 8.66
C TYR A 151 33.82 1.23 7.73
N THR A 152 33.26 1.88 6.72
CA THR A 152 32.36 1.29 5.73
C THR A 152 32.91 0.00 5.11
N THR A 153 32.06 -1.04 5.03
CA THR A 153 32.35 -2.28 4.29
C THR A 153 31.36 -2.48 3.15
N GLU A 154 31.75 -3.18 2.07
CA GLU A 154 30.87 -3.39 0.92
C GLU A 154 29.62 -4.21 1.26
N ASP A 155 29.76 -5.24 2.12
CA ASP A 155 28.64 -6.08 2.53
C ASP A 155 27.59 -5.28 3.33
N ASN A 156 28.04 -4.46 4.27
CA ASN A 156 27.15 -3.60 5.06
C ASN A 156 26.59 -2.45 4.22
N LEU A 157 27.36 -1.89 3.29
CA LEU A 157 26.87 -0.88 2.35
C LEU A 157 25.74 -1.42 1.47
N GLY A 158 25.89 -2.64 0.93
CA GLY A 158 24.86 -3.32 0.15
C GLY A 158 23.59 -3.55 0.98
N THR A 159 23.75 -4.07 2.19
CA THR A 159 22.66 -4.28 3.15
C THR A 159 21.96 -2.97 3.52
N PHE A 160 22.72 -1.90 3.76
CA PHE A 160 22.18 -0.60 4.16
C PHE A 160 21.34 0.04 3.05
N LYS A 161 21.77 -0.07 1.78
CA LYS A 161 20.98 0.42 0.63
C LYS A 161 19.60 -0.23 0.57
N ILE A 162 19.54 -1.55 0.81
CA ILE A 162 18.27 -2.29 0.86
C ILE A 162 17.43 -1.81 2.05
N LEU A 163 18.03 -1.67 3.24
CA LEU A 163 17.33 -1.19 4.43
C LEU A 163 16.78 0.23 4.26
N GLN A 164 17.51 1.14 3.60
CA GLN A 164 17.04 2.49 3.29
C GLN A 164 15.86 2.48 2.31
N GLN A 165 15.90 1.62 1.28
CA GLN A 165 14.75 1.45 0.38
C GLN A 165 13.51 0.95 1.13
N LEU A 166 13.68 -0.02 2.02
CA LEU A 166 12.60 -0.56 2.85
C LEU A 166 12.08 0.44 3.89
N GLU A 167 12.94 1.31 4.42
CA GLU A 167 12.55 2.41 5.33
C GLU A 167 11.77 3.49 4.59
N GLY A 168 12.17 3.85 3.36
CA GLY A 168 11.46 4.80 2.50
C GLY A 168 10.01 4.40 2.21
N ILE A 169 9.72 3.10 2.16
CA ILE A 169 8.36 2.54 2.03
C ILE A 169 7.75 2.07 3.36
N ARG A 170 8.34 2.48 4.50
CA ARG A 170 7.85 2.25 5.87
C ARG A 170 7.74 0.77 6.28
N LEU A 171 8.50 -0.12 5.66
CA LEU A 171 8.60 -1.53 6.07
C LEU A 171 9.61 -1.71 7.21
N VAL A 172 10.68 -0.93 7.21
CA VAL A 172 11.71 -0.91 8.26
C VAL A 172 11.69 0.44 8.96
N ARG A 173 12.08 0.48 10.23
CA ARG A 173 12.33 1.71 10.98
C ARG A 173 13.53 1.57 11.89
N SER A 174 14.19 2.68 12.21
CA SER A 174 15.20 2.74 13.26
C SER A 174 14.59 2.55 14.66
N VAL A 175 15.38 1.99 15.56
CA VAL A 175 15.07 1.84 16.99
C VAL A 175 15.92 2.84 17.77
N GLU A 176 15.29 3.58 18.68
CA GLU A 176 15.96 4.58 19.54
C GLU A 176 16.67 5.70 18.76
N SER A 177 16.30 5.89 17.50
CA SER A 177 16.83 6.91 16.60
C SER A 177 15.74 7.36 15.64
N GLU A 178 15.82 8.62 15.19
CA GLU A 178 14.86 9.21 14.26
C GLU A 178 15.11 8.77 12.81
N HIS A 179 16.38 8.57 12.44
CA HIS A 179 16.78 8.21 11.07
C HIS A 179 17.73 7.00 11.07
N MET A 180 17.72 6.26 9.96
CA MET A 180 18.64 5.13 9.72
C MET A 180 20.12 5.54 9.80
N TYR A 181 20.48 6.73 9.32
CA TYR A 181 21.84 7.29 9.43
C TYR A 181 22.32 7.31 10.89
N HIS A 182 21.56 7.93 11.78
CA HIS A 182 21.89 8.01 13.20
C HIS A 182 21.87 6.63 13.87
N ALA A 183 20.99 5.73 13.43
CA ALA A 183 20.96 4.37 13.94
C ALA A 183 22.25 3.61 13.61
N ALA A 184 22.82 3.79 12.41
CA ALA A 184 24.11 3.23 12.04
C ALA A 184 25.26 3.91 12.81
N MET A 185 25.37 5.23 12.73
CA MET A 185 26.48 5.99 13.30
C MET A 185 26.57 5.92 14.83
N GLU A 186 25.47 5.62 15.51
CA GLU A 186 25.42 5.46 16.98
C GLU A 186 25.35 3.99 17.42
N SER A 187 25.61 3.05 16.51
CA SER A 187 25.60 1.61 16.78
C SER A 187 24.30 1.09 17.42
N LYS A 188 23.16 1.54 16.92
CA LYS A 188 21.82 1.15 17.38
C LYS A 188 21.30 -0.02 16.53
N SER A 189 20.00 -0.06 16.26
CA SER A 189 19.38 -1.12 15.50
C SER A 189 18.20 -0.61 14.68
N CYS A 190 17.75 -1.43 13.73
CA CYS A 190 16.49 -1.25 13.04
C CYS A 190 15.59 -2.49 13.21
N GLU A 191 14.30 -2.31 12.97
CA GLU A 191 13.30 -3.38 13.08
C GLU A 191 12.22 -3.23 12.02
N LEU A 192 11.47 -4.32 11.80
CA LEU A 192 10.28 -4.29 10.97
C LEU A 192 9.15 -3.51 11.65
N THR A 193 8.49 -2.63 10.89
CA THR A 193 7.23 -2.01 11.30
C THR A 193 6.11 -3.05 11.32
N ALA A 194 4.90 -2.69 11.78
CA ALA A 194 3.74 -3.57 11.67
C ALA A 194 3.46 -3.98 10.21
N LEU A 195 3.66 -3.05 9.27
CA LEU A 195 3.53 -3.32 7.83
C LEU A 195 4.69 -4.19 7.32
N GLY A 196 5.92 -3.92 7.78
CA GLY A 196 7.10 -4.75 7.55
C GLY A 196 6.88 -6.22 7.92
N LYS A 197 6.34 -6.48 9.12
CA LYS A 197 6.02 -7.83 9.61
C LYS A 197 5.02 -8.55 8.69
N ARG A 198 4.00 -7.84 8.19
CA ARG A 198 3.05 -8.39 7.23
C ARG A 198 3.75 -8.78 5.93
N TYR A 199 4.59 -7.91 5.37
CA TYR A 199 5.32 -8.19 4.13
C TYR A 199 6.34 -9.32 4.28
N TRP A 200 7.04 -9.37 5.43
CA TRP A 200 7.92 -10.48 5.79
C TRP A 200 7.18 -11.83 5.77
N HIS A 201 5.95 -11.89 6.28
CA HIS A 201 5.14 -13.12 6.20
C HIS A 201 4.72 -13.46 4.77
N LEU A 202 4.38 -12.45 3.95
CA LEU A 202 3.97 -12.68 2.56
C LEU A 202 5.14 -13.22 1.72
N THR A 203 6.35 -12.65 1.87
CA THR A 203 7.55 -13.13 1.18
C THR A 203 7.96 -14.53 1.66
N THR A 204 7.94 -14.78 2.97
CA THR A 204 8.27 -16.10 3.54
C THR A 204 7.30 -17.20 3.08
N THR A 205 6.05 -16.86 2.78
CA THR A 205 5.04 -17.81 2.29
C THR A 205 4.90 -17.86 0.77
N GLY A 206 5.73 -17.12 0.02
CA GLY A 206 5.70 -17.08 -1.44
C GLY A 206 4.41 -16.50 -2.02
N LYS A 207 3.77 -15.57 -1.29
CA LYS A 207 2.51 -14.92 -1.70
C LYS A 207 2.72 -13.58 -2.41
N ILE A 208 3.96 -13.09 -2.39
CA ILE A 208 4.49 -11.99 -3.19
C ILE A 208 5.90 -12.38 -3.62
#